data_AF-A0A2E6E5U5-F1
#
_entry.id   AF-A0A2E6E5U5-F1
#
_cell.length_a   1.000
_cell.length_b   1.000
_cell.length_c   1.000
_cell.angle_alpha   90.00
_cell.angle_beta   90.00
_cell.angle_gamma   90.00
#
_symmetry.space_group_name_H-M   'P 1'
#
loop_
_entity.id
_entity.type
_entity.pdbx_description
1 polymer ?
#
loop_
_entity_poly.entity_id
_entity_poly.type
_entity_poly.pdbx_seq_one_letter_code
_entity_poly.pdbx_strand_id
1 'polypeptide(L)'
;MTNDMTNKTMEAAIIFDTHLPDALRRALEYAGEEGFVASMPQLLHARSQASFNNDIWNNWFFTSNSEESTVTTPQGNHAAIVVHGGGIFSTPERFRKLYLASVNRESLDGFTGLFGAKILPEEARDIQDGKLPDGTEIPIYPFDEFKSGIDNLPKRYGIIMDFSLAKESIRGFASFDQLKEDPLMIARAGGVEAATSYLDAAKKFYGTEVMGSWHRYGHVDPKQPQTWVSFVYDCLGGASDKDNLDLKMREEGISDIWFTHYRISRDAGFGLRGDTAMINTARYVAVAPRDPSTGVRDLSFGP
;
A
#
# COMPACT_ATOMS: atom_id res chain seq x y z
N MET A 1 43.91 13.54 9.41
CA MET A 1 42.76 13.62 8.49
C MET A 1 41.51 13.40 9.32
N THR A 2 40.87 14.48 9.70
CA THR A 2 39.60 14.47 10.45
C THR A 2 38.50 14.01 9.51
N ASN A 3 37.84 12.90 9.85
CA ASN A 3 36.62 12.42 9.22
C ASN A 3 35.54 13.50 9.40
N ASP A 4 35.33 14.32 8.38
CA ASP A 4 34.14 15.16 8.31
C ASP A 4 32.99 14.24 7.92
N MET A 5 32.39 13.58 8.91
CA MET A 5 31.11 12.92 8.75
C MET A 5 30.08 14.04 8.57
N THR A 6 29.89 14.49 7.33
CA THR A 6 28.72 15.28 6.94
C THR A 6 27.49 14.57 7.46
N ASN A 7 26.79 15.21 8.40
CA ASN A 7 25.70 14.62 9.16
C ASN A 7 24.49 14.47 8.21
N LYS A 8 24.45 13.36 7.44
CA LYS A 8 23.39 13.10 6.48
C LYS A 8 22.07 12.90 7.23
N THR A 9 21.03 13.65 6.86
CA THR A 9 19.68 13.52 7.41
C THR A 9 18.79 12.78 6.41
N MET A 10 17.88 11.94 6.90
CA MET A 10 16.89 11.29 6.03
C MET A 10 15.82 12.31 5.65
N GLU A 11 15.68 12.57 4.35
CA GLU A 11 14.69 13.50 3.82
C GLU A 11 13.69 12.78 2.93
N ALA A 12 12.42 13.05 3.14
CA ALA A 12 11.31 12.50 2.36
C ALA A 12 10.86 13.50 1.29
N ALA A 13 10.45 12.99 0.12
CA ALA A 13 9.79 13.74 -0.92
C ALA A 13 8.53 13.01 -1.40
N ILE A 14 7.48 13.79 -1.68
CA ILE A 14 6.26 13.29 -2.30
C ILE A 14 6.44 13.32 -3.82
N ILE A 15 6.39 12.16 -4.45
CA ILE A 15 6.55 11.99 -5.90
C ILE A 15 5.21 11.58 -6.49
N PHE A 16 4.60 12.51 -7.24
CA PHE A 16 3.33 12.31 -7.92
C PHE A 16 3.54 12.18 -9.44
N ASP A 17 2.82 11.23 -10.03
CA ASP A 17 2.68 11.10 -11.49
C ASP A 17 1.30 10.52 -11.86
N THR A 18 0.83 10.83 -13.06
CA THR A 18 -0.41 10.26 -13.61
C THR A 18 -0.23 8.84 -14.12
N HIS A 19 1.02 8.38 -14.23
CA HIS A 19 1.37 7.03 -14.66
C HIS A 19 2.18 6.32 -13.56
N LEU A 20 1.61 5.29 -12.93
CA LEU A 20 2.20 4.59 -11.78
C LEU A 20 3.67 4.16 -11.99
N PRO A 21 4.06 3.52 -13.11
CA PRO A 21 5.44 3.12 -13.34
C PRO A 21 6.41 4.30 -13.35
N ASP A 22 6.01 5.45 -13.89
CA ASP A 22 6.85 6.65 -13.91
C ASP A 22 6.97 7.28 -12.51
N ALA A 23 5.88 7.28 -11.73
CA ALA A 23 5.94 7.70 -10.32
C ALA A 23 6.91 6.82 -9.53
N LEU A 24 6.83 5.50 -9.69
CA LEU A 24 7.71 4.55 -9.01
C LEU A 24 9.17 4.74 -9.46
N ARG A 25 9.42 4.85 -10.76
CA ARG A 25 10.76 5.10 -11.31
C ARG A 25 11.38 6.35 -10.68
N ARG A 26 10.64 7.46 -10.68
CA ARG A 26 11.11 8.73 -10.09
C ARG A 26 11.31 8.62 -8.58
N ALA A 27 10.47 7.85 -7.89
CA ALA A 27 10.61 7.61 -6.46
C ALA A 27 11.87 6.78 -6.14
N LEU A 28 12.16 5.75 -6.93
CA LEU A 28 13.38 4.94 -6.82
C LEU A 28 14.63 5.77 -7.16
N GLU A 29 14.59 6.57 -8.23
CA GLU A 29 15.66 7.51 -8.60
C GLU A 29 15.92 8.53 -7.48
N TYR A 30 14.87 9.04 -6.83
CA TYR A 30 15.01 9.94 -5.70
C TYR A 30 15.63 9.24 -4.48
N ALA A 31 15.18 8.03 -4.17
CA ALA A 31 15.66 7.23 -3.04
C ALA A 31 17.14 6.88 -3.17
N GLY A 32 17.58 6.47 -4.37
CA GLY A 32 18.93 5.97 -4.60
C GLY A 32 19.22 4.68 -3.81
N GLU A 33 20.49 4.29 -3.74
CA GLU A 33 20.92 3.02 -3.11
C GLU A 33 20.78 3.02 -1.58
N GLU A 34 20.96 4.18 -0.93
CA GLU A 34 20.90 4.31 0.54
C GLU A 34 19.48 4.64 1.05
N GLY A 35 18.55 4.95 0.15
CA GLY A 35 17.18 5.35 0.47
C GLY A 35 16.16 4.21 0.38
N PHE A 36 14.88 4.58 0.41
CA PHE A 36 13.76 3.66 0.18
C PHE A 36 12.51 4.39 -0.30
N VAL A 37 11.62 3.67 -0.97
CA VAL A 37 10.24 4.10 -1.22
C VAL A 37 9.36 3.56 -0.10
N ALA A 38 8.58 4.43 0.54
CA ALA A 38 7.78 4.10 1.71
C ALA A 38 6.72 3.05 1.40
N SER A 39 6.66 2.02 2.23
CA SER A 39 5.60 1.01 2.25
C SER A 39 4.54 1.43 3.25
N MET A 40 3.45 0.67 3.32
CA MET A 40 2.30 1.00 4.14
C MET A 40 2.68 1.25 5.61
N PRO A 41 3.47 0.40 6.30
CA PRO A 41 3.89 0.68 7.67
C PRO A 41 4.62 2.02 7.82
N GLN A 42 5.53 2.36 6.90
CA GLN A 42 6.27 3.63 6.97
C GLN A 42 5.36 4.84 6.71
N LEU A 43 4.38 4.73 5.79
CA LEU A 43 3.39 5.79 5.55
C LEU A 43 2.49 6.02 6.77
N LEU A 44 1.99 4.94 7.38
CA LEU A 44 1.11 5.02 8.54
C LEU A 44 1.86 5.56 9.77
N HIS A 45 3.10 5.12 9.97
CA HIS A 45 3.97 5.66 11.01
C HIS A 45 4.26 7.15 10.80
N ALA A 46 4.63 7.56 9.58
CA ALA A 46 4.87 8.97 9.27
C ALA A 46 3.62 9.84 9.54
N ARG A 47 2.43 9.35 9.17
CA ARG A 47 1.17 10.01 9.52
C ARG A 47 0.99 10.12 11.04
N SER A 48 1.16 9.03 11.79
CA SER A 48 0.91 9.05 13.25
C SER A 48 1.87 9.95 14.03
N GLN A 49 3.07 10.21 13.51
CA GLN A 49 4.06 11.09 14.15
C GLN A 49 4.03 12.54 13.66
N ALA A 50 3.49 12.80 12.47
CA ALA A 50 3.48 14.14 11.89
C ALA A 50 2.38 15.03 12.49
N SER A 51 2.63 16.34 12.51
CA SER A 51 1.59 17.33 12.78
C SER A 51 0.50 17.29 11.69
N PHE A 52 -0.74 17.58 12.06
CA PHE A 52 -1.88 17.52 11.15
C PHE A 52 -1.87 18.55 10.01
N ASN A 53 -1.04 19.58 10.09
CA ASN A 53 -0.81 20.51 8.98
C ASN A 53 0.25 19.99 7.98
N ASN A 54 0.88 18.85 8.22
CA ASN A 54 1.85 18.26 7.31
C ASN A 54 1.17 17.66 6.06
N ASP A 55 1.83 17.77 4.90
CA ASP A 55 1.31 17.24 3.63
C ASP A 55 1.03 15.74 3.61
N ILE A 56 1.64 14.96 4.51
CA ILE A 56 1.33 13.54 4.67
C ILE A 56 -0.15 13.30 5.07
N TRP A 57 -0.78 14.27 5.73
CA TRP A 57 -2.20 14.26 6.08
C TRP A 57 -3.08 14.99 5.04
N ASN A 58 -2.59 16.08 4.46
CA ASN A 58 -3.39 16.94 3.57
C ASN A 58 -3.52 16.43 2.13
N ASN A 59 -2.83 15.35 1.75
CA ASN A 59 -3.01 14.70 0.46
C ASN A 59 -4.08 13.60 0.53
N TRP A 60 -5.01 13.64 -0.43
CA TRP A 60 -6.16 12.73 -0.49
C TRP A 60 -5.80 11.25 -0.76
N PHE A 61 -4.59 10.94 -1.25
CA PHE A 61 -4.10 9.56 -1.31
C PHE A 61 -2.58 9.44 -1.38
N PHE A 62 -2.06 8.29 -0.97
CA PHE A 62 -0.72 7.81 -1.26
C PHE A 62 -0.75 6.37 -1.77
N THR A 63 0.16 6.06 -2.68
CA THR A 63 0.48 4.71 -3.13
C THR A 63 1.62 4.20 -2.26
N SER A 64 1.47 3.01 -1.68
CA SER A 64 2.55 2.41 -0.90
C SER A 64 3.41 1.49 -1.76
N ASN A 65 4.66 1.29 -1.35
CA ASN A 65 5.51 0.19 -1.83
C ASN A 65 5.17 -1.14 -1.11
N SER A 66 3.87 -1.40 -0.92
CA SER A 66 3.35 -2.65 -0.35
C SER A 66 2.46 -3.36 -1.35
N GLU A 67 2.48 -4.68 -1.30
CA GLU A 67 1.71 -5.55 -2.19
C GLU A 67 0.90 -6.55 -1.38
N GLU A 68 -0.27 -6.90 -1.89
CA GLU A 68 -1.16 -7.92 -1.35
C GLU A 68 -1.40 -8.96 -2.44
N SER A 69 -1.02 -10.21 -2.18
CA SER A 69 -1.05 -11.29 -3.17
C SER A 69 -1.85 -12.48 -2.69
N THR A 70 -2.56 -13.16 -3.59
CA THR A 70 -3.17 -14.47 -3.33
C THR A 70 -2.31 -15.57 -3.92
N VAL A 71 -2.02 -16.59 -3.13
CA VAL A 71 -1.15 -17.71 -3.53
C VAL A 71 -1.73 -19.05 -3.11
N THR A 72 -1.20 -20.13 -3.69
CA THR A 72 -1.44 -21.49 -3.22
C THR A 72 -0.14 -22.05 -2.65
N THR A 73 -0.19 -22.57 -1.43
CA THR A 73 0.96 -23.15 -0.75
C THR A 73 1.39 -24.47 -1.39
N PRO A 74 2.63 -24.93 -1.16
CA PRO A 74 3.07 -26.24 -1.65
C PRO A 74 2.17 -27.41 -1.19
N GLN A 75 1.49 -27.26 -0.04
CA GLN A 75 0.54 -28.24 0.50
C GLN A 75 -0.86 -28.14 -0.14
N GLY A 76 -1.09 -27.18 -1.03
CA GLY A 76 -2.37 -26.96 -1.70
C GLY A 76 -3.35 -26.05 -0.94
N ASN A 77 -2.93 -25.44 0.17
CA ASN A 77 -3.76 -24.49 0.91
C ASN A 77 -3.73 -23.12 0.22
N HIS A 78 -4.78 -22.33 0.37
CA HIS A 78 -4.80 -20.96 -0.14
C HIS A 78 -4.32 -19.98 0.93
N ALA A 79 -3.48 -19.03 0.54
CA ALA A 79 -2.94 -18.03 1.46
C ALA A 79 -3.00 -16.62 0.83
N ALA A 80 -3.01 -15.61 1.71
CA ALA A 80 -2.76 -14.24 1.35
C ALA A 80 -1.38 -13.82 1.88
N ILE A 81 -0.64 -13.07 1.08
CA ILE A 81 0.67 -12.53 1.44
C ILE A 81 0.63 -11.01 1.34
N VAL A 82 0.98 -10.34 2.43
CA VAL A 82 1.20 -8.89 2.46
C VAL A 82 2.71 -8.65 2.46
N VAL A 83 3.25 -8.02 1.43
CA VAL A 83 4.67 -7.66 1.34
C VAL A 83 4.85 -6.17 1.52
N HIS A 84 5.90 -5.80 2.23
CA HIS A 84 6.33 -4.43 2.45
C HIS A 84 7.75 -4.27 1.92
N GLY A 85 8.04 -3.11 1.33
CA GLY A 85 9.35 -2.77 0.80
C GLY A 85 9.55 -3.15 -0.67
N GLY A 86 8.45 -3.34 -1.42
CA GLY A 86 8.44 -3.78 -2.81
C GLY A 86 8.56 -5.30 -2.95
N GLY A 87 7.57 -5.91 -3.60
CA GLY A 87 7.46 -7.35 -3.84
C GLY A 87 7.63 -7.71 -5.31
N ILE A 88 6.63 -8.38 -5.89
CA ILE A 88 6.63 -8.80 -7.29
C ILE A 88 6.64 -7.56 -8.21
N PHE A 89 5.87 -6.54 -7.86
CA PHE A 89 5.77 -5.27 -8.58
C PHE A 89 6.66 -4.18 -7.95
N SER A 90 7.90 -4.54 -7.63
CA SER A 90 8.91 -3.61 -7.10
C SER A 90 9.65 -2.80 -8.17
N THR A 91 9.48 -3.13 -9.46
CA THR A 91 10.18 -2.47 -10.57
C THR A 91 9.21 -1.81 -11.56
N PRO A 92 9.55 -0.63 -12.12
CA PRO A 92 8.77 0.00 -13.18
C PRO A 92 8.52 -0.93 -14.39
N GLU A 93 9.49 -1.77 -14.72
CA GLU A 93 9.44 -2.72 -15.82
C GLU A 93 8.35 -3.78 -15.62
N ARG A 94 8.18 -4.29 -14.39
CA ARG A 94 7.13 -5.27 -14.11
C ARG A 94 5.74 -4.69 -14.29
N PHE A 95 5.53 -3.44 -13.88
CA PHE A 95 4.29 -2.73 -14.21
C PHE A 95 4.15 -2.52 -15.71
N ARG A 96 5.21 -2.08 -16.40
CA ARG A 96 5.15 -1.85 -17.85
C ARG A 96 4.73 -3.11 -18.61
N LYS A 97 5.24 -4.28 -18.19
CA LYS A 97 4.81 -5.59 -18.72
C LYS A 97 3.32 -5.82 -18.51
N LEU A 98 2.78 -5.49 -17.33
CA LEU A 98 1.35 -5.57 -17.03
C LEU A 98 0.52 -4.64 -17.92
N TYR A 99 0.93 -3.39 -18.14
CA TYR A 99 0.22 -2.42 -18.98
C TYR A 99 0.21 -2.80 -20.47
N LEU A 100 1.30 -3.38 -20.96
CA LEU A 100 1.44 -3.78 -22.36
C LEU A 100 0.87 -5.19 -22.63
N ALA A 101 0.39 -5.88 -21.60
CA ALA A 101 -0.17 -7.21 -21.74
C ALA A 101 -1.44 -7.20 -22.59
N SER A 102 -1.69 -8.31 -23.28
CA SER A 102 -2.92 -8.49 -24.04
C SER A 102 -4.14 -8.48 -23.11
N VAL A 103 -5.21 -7.83 -23.54
CA VAL A 103 -6.52 -7.90 -22.86
C VAL A 103 -7.24 -9.23 -23.07
N ASN A 104 -6.65 -10.17 -23.83
CA ASN A 104 -7.17 -11.52 -23.95
C ASN A 104 -7.15 -12.21 -22.58
N ARG A 105 -8.27 -12.82 -22.19
CA ARG A 105 -8.41 -13.53 -20.91
C ARG A 105 -7.40 -14.66 -20.75
N GLU A 106 -6.97 -15.28 -21.86
CA GLU A 106 -5.97 -16.35 -21.91
C GLU A 106 -4.53 -15.84 -21.75
N SER A 107 -4.29 -14.53 -21.80
CA SER A 107 -2.97 -13.96 -21.57
C SER A 107 -2.45 -14.34 -20.18
N LEU A 108 -1.21 -14.81 -20.10
CA LEU A 108 -0.54 -15.14 -18.84
C LEU A 108 -0.25 -13.87 -18.02
N ASP A 109 0.09 -12.79 -18.72
CA ASP A 109 0.23 -11.44 -18.17
C ASP A 109 -1.08 -10.65 -18.31
N GLY A 110 -1.21 -9.56 -17.55
CA GLY A 110 -2.37 -8.66 -17.62
C GLY A 110 -3.23 -8.73 -16.37
N PHE A 111 -4.47 -8.31 -16.50
CA PHE A 111 -5.40 -8.24 -15.38
C PHE A 111 -6.32 -9.46 -15.33
N THR A 112 -6.70 -9.88 -14.13
CA THR A 112 -7.85 -10.75 -13.91
C THR A 112 -9.15 -10.01 -14.20
N GLY A 113 -10.28 -10.72 -14.23
CA GLY A 113 -11.60 -10.09 -14.39
C GLY A 113 -11.98 -9.12 -13.26
N LEU A 114 -11.24 -9.13 -12.15
CA LEU A 114 -11.40 -8.23 -11.00
C LEU A 114 -10.28 -7.17 -10.91
N PHE A 115 -9.52 -6.99 -11.99
CA PHE A 115 -8.41 -6.03 -12.08
C PHE A 115 -7.28 -6.26 -11.06
N GLY A 116 -7.12 -7.48 -10.54
CA GLY A 116 -5.87 -7.90 -9.91
C GLY A 116 -4.82 -8.16 -10.99
N ALA A 117 -3.57 -7.78 -10.73
CA ALA A 117 -2.48 -8.06 -11.64
C ALA A 117 -2.17 -9.56 -11.59
N LYS A 118 -2.24 -10.24 -12.74
CA LYS A 118 -1.85 -11.65 -12.83
C LYS A 118 -0.38 -11.80 -12.49
N ILE A 119 -0.07 -12.78 -11.65
CA ILE A 119 1.30 -13.20 -11.35
C ILE A 119 1.51 -14.63 -11.84
N LEU A 120 2.73 -14.93 -12.25
CA LEU A 120 3.09 -16.25 -12.74
C LEU A 120 3.10 -17.27 -11.57
N PRO A 121 2.88 -18.57 -11.83
CA PRO A 121 2.95 -19.59 -10.80
C PRO A 121 4.31 -19.65 -10.07
N GLU A 122 5.38 -19.28 -10.77
CA GLU A 122 6.73 -19.13 -10.22
C GLU A 122 6.83 -17.92 -9.28
N GLU A 123 6.39 -16.72 -9.70
CA GLU A 123 6.32 -15.54 -8.83
C GLU A 123 5.50 -15.80 -7.56
N ALA A 124 4.37 -16.51 -7.71
CA ALA A 124 3.51 -16.89 -6.59
C ALA A 124 4.15 -17.91 -5.63
N ARG A 125 5.07 -18.74 -6.11
CA ARG A 125 5.81 -19.70 -5.29
C ARG A 125 6.99 -19.02 -4.61
N ASP A 126 7.76 -18.25 -5.36
CA ASP A 126 8.97 -17.59 -4.92
C ASP A 126 8.70 -16.57 -3.82
N ILE A 127 7.60 -15.81 -3.92
CA ILE A 127 7.21 -14.85 -2.88
C ILE A 127 6.88 -15.50 -1.53
N GLN A 128 6.44 -16.77 -1.52
CA GLN A 128 6.21 -17.52 -0.27
C GLN A 128 7.51 -17.85 0.45
N ASP A 129 8.58 -18.05 -0.32
CA ASP A 129 9.93 -18.27 0.19
C ASP A 129 10.69 -16.94 0.40
N GLY A 130 10.04 -15.80 0.17
CA GLY A 130 10.64 -14.48 0.30
C GLY A 130 11.58 -14.08 -0.85
N LYS A 131 11.55 -14.81 -1.97
CA LYS A 131 12.38 -14.52 -3.14
C LYS A 131 11.68 -13.54 -4.07
N LEU A 132 12.35 -12.46 -4.42
CA LEU A 132 11.79 -11.37 -5.22
C LEU A 132 12.35 -11.36 -6.65
N PRO A 133 11.62 -10.80 -7.64
CA PRO A 133 12.09 -10.76 -9.03
C PRO A 133 13.38 -9.96 -9.26
N ASP A 134 13.73 -9.07 -8.34
CA ASP A 134 15.00 -8.31 -8.36
C ASP A 134 16.21 -9.14 -7.86
N GLY A 135 15.99 -10.41 -7.51
CA GLY A 135 17.01 -11.33 -7.00
C GLY A 135 17.28 -11.18 -5.51
N THR A 136 16.58 -10.29 -4.80
CA THR A 136 16.71 -10.13 -3.35
C THR A 136 15.83 -11.12 -2.60
N GLU A 137 16.19 -11.34 -1.33
CA GLU A 137 15.42 -12.18 -0.40
C GLU A 137 14.94 -11.34 0.79
N ILE A 138 13.71 -11.61 1.23
CA ILE A 138 13.06 -10.98 2.38
C ILE A 138 12.53 -12.04 3.34
N PRO A 139 12.48 -11.78 4.65
CA PRO A 139 11.83 -12.69 5.57
C PRO A 139 10.31 -12.70 5.36
N ILE A 140 9.71 -13.89 5.44
CA ILE A 140 8.26 -14.10 5.42
C ILE A 140 7.84 -14.64 6.79
N TYR A 141 6.95 -13.91 7.46
CA TYR A 141 6.47 -14.25 8.79
C TYR A 141 5.04 -14.80 8.75
N PRO A 142 4.75 -15.93 9.40
CA PRO A 142 3.38 -16.34 9.65
C PRO A 142 2.62 -15.26 10.45
N PHE A 143 1.35 -15.03 10.12
CA PHE A 143 0.57 -13.96 10.74
C PHE A 143 0.45 -14.08 12.27
N ASP A 144 0.31 -15.29 12.82
CA ASP A 144 0.18 -15.46 14.27
C ASP A 144 1.46 -15.08 15.03
N GLU A 145 2.63 -15.38 14.45
CA GLU A 145 3.92 -14.92 14.95
C GLU A 145 4.03 -13.40 14.83
N PHE A 146 3.72 -12.87 13.65
CA PHE A 146 3.75 -11.43 13.38
C PHE A 146 2.84 -10.62 14.32
N LYS A 147 1.62 -11.11 14.56
CA LYS A 147 0.63 -10.48 15.46
C LYS A 147 1.13 -10.45 16.91
N SER A 148 1.92 -11.44 17.31
CA SER A 148 2.51 -11.50 18.66
C SER A 148 3.65 -10.49 18.87
N GLY A 149 4.12 -9.87 17.79
CA GLY A 149 5.20 -8.88 17.78
C GLY A 149 6.53 -9.51 17.36
N ILE A 150 7.23 -8.83 16.45
CA ILE A 150 8.55 -9.22 15.97
C ILE A 150 9.52 -8.07 16.24
N ASP A 151 10.55 -8.35 17.01
CA ASP A 151 11.59 -7.38 17.29
C ASP A 151 12.41 -7.08 16.04
N ASN A 152 12.71 -5.80 15.83
CA ASN A 152 13.61 -5.32 14.78
C ASN A 152 13.21 -5.76 13.35
N LEU A 153 11.92 -5.65 13.01
CA LEU A 153 11.44 -5.87 11.65
C LEU A 153 12.29 -5.10 10.62
N PRO A 154 12.80 -5.76 9.56
CA PRO A 154 13.52 -5.08 8.51
C PRO A 154 12.59 -4.17 7.70
N LYS A 155 13.16 -3.29 6.86
CA LYS A 155 12.37 -2.40 5.99
C LYS A 155 11.55 -3.16 4.95
N ARG A 156 12.07 -4.32 4.49
CA ARG A 156 11.43 -5.21 3.51
C ARG A 156 11.14 -6.55 4.18
N TYR A 157 9.89 -6.98 4.15
CA TYR A 157 9.43 -8.25 4.74
C TYR A 157 8.05 -8.60 4.20
N GLY A 158 7.65 -9.85 4.36
CA GLY A 158 6.30 -10.31 4.07
C GLY A 158 5.62 -10.94 5.28
N ILE A 159 4.29 -10.91 5.26
CA ILE A 159 3.42 -11.61 6.20
C ILE A 159 2.56 -12.58 5.40
N ILE A 160 2.56 -13.85 5.76
CA ILE A 160 1.68 -14.87 5.17
C ILE A 160 0.57 -15.24 6.16
N MET A 161 -0.67 -15.25 5.67
CA MET A 161 -1.85 -15.63 6.46
C MET A 161 -2.75 -16.58 5.67
N ASP A 162 -3.56 -17.36 6.40
CA ASP A 162 -4.59 -18.19 5.79
C ASP A 162 -5.56 -17.32 4.96
N PHE A 163 -5.93 -17.79 3.77
CA PHE A 163 -6.81 -17.03 2.89
C PHE A 163 -8.20 -16.80 3.51
N SER A 164 -8.68 -17.73 4.35
CA SER A 164 -9.96 -17.59 5.05
C SER A 164 -9.89 -16.44 6.06
N LEU A 165 -8.77 -16.31 6.79
CA LEU A 165 -8.56 -15.19 7.71
C LEU A 165 -8.51 -13.84 6.96
N ALA A 166 -7.81 -13.79 5.82
CA ALA A 166 -7.78 -12.61 4.96
C ALA A 166 -9.17 -12.27 4.37
N LYS A 167 -9.97 -13.29 4.08
CA LYS A 167 -11.34 -13.16 3.56
C LYS A 167 -12.32 -12.68 4.62
N GLU A 168 -12.17 -13.12 5.87
CA GLU A 168 -12.99 -12.74 7.03
C GLU A 168 -12.60 -11.38 7.63
N SER A 169 -11.44 -10.85 7.26
CA SER A 169 -11.05 -9.47 7.60
C SER A 169 -12.09 -8.46 7.11
N ILE A 170 -12.14 -7.32 7.80
CA ILE A 170 -13.15 -6.29 7.60
C ILE A 170 -12.99 -5.66 6.21
N ARG A 171 -14.10 -5.69 5.46
CA ARG A 171 -14.24 -5.02 4.17
C ARG A 171 -15.35 -3.99 4.21
N GLY A 172 -15.00 -2.73 3.99
CA GLY A 172 -15.91 -1.59 4.01
C GLY A 172 -15.60 -0.62 5.15
N PHE A 173 -16.60 0.14 5.58
CA PHE A 173 -16.48 1.03 6.73
C PHE A 173 -16.68 0.25 8.04
N ALA A 174 -15.79 0.47 9.00
CA ALA A 174 -15.90 -0.08 10.35
C ALA A 174 -15.38 0.92 11.39
N SER A 175 -15.71 0.68 12.66
CA SER A 175 -15.20 1.53 13.72
C SER A 175 -13.68 1.38 13.86
N PHE A 176 -13.01 2.43 14.32
CA PHE A 176 -11.57 2.40 14.56
C PHE A 176 -11.17 1.28 15.53
N ASP A 177 -11.99 0.97 16.54
CA ASP A 177 -11.69 -0.10 17.50
C ASP A 177 -11.80 -1.50 16.88
N GLN A 178 -12.76 -1.71 15.96
CA GLN A 178 -12.82 -2.96 15.19
C GLN A 178 -11.59 -3.11 14.28
N LEU A 179 -11.14 -2.02 13.64
CA LEU A 179 -9.98 -2.04 12.76
C LEU A 179 -8.66 -2.28 13.51
N LYS A 180 -8.54 -1.94 14.79
CA LYS A 180 -7.35 -2.24 15.60
C LYS A 180 -7.10 -3.73 15.76
N GLU A 181 -8.18 -4.52 15.76
CA GLU A 181 -8.14 -5.97 15.92
C GLU A 181 -8.20 -6.73 14.58
N ASP A 182 -8.41 -6.02 13.47
CA ASP A 182 -8.57 -6.61 12.14
C ASP A 182 -7.23 -7.20 11.63
N PRO A 183 -7.18 -8.50 11.27
CA PRO A 183 -5.94 -9.15 10.85
C PRO A 183 -5.23 -8.47 9.68
N LEU A 184 -5.99 -8.07 8.66
CA LEU A 184 -5.44 -7.42 7.49
C LEU A 184 -4.96 -6.00 7.79
N MET A 185 -5.67 -5.25 8.65
CA MET A 185 -5.21 -3.95 9.13
C MET A 185 -3.91 -4.05 9.93
N ILE A 186 -3.80 -5.02 10.83
CA ILE A 186 -2.57 -5.30 11.60
C ILE A 186 -1.41 -5.61 10.64
N ALA A 187 -1.63 -6.49 9.65
CA ALA A 187 -0.63 -6.81 8.65
C ALA A 187 -0.19 -5.58 7.85
N ARG A 188 -1.14 -4.80 7.32
CA ARG A 188 -0.87 -3.57 6.54
C ARG A 188 -0.13 -2.50 7.33
N ALA A 189 -0.45 -2.34 8.61
CA ALA A 189 0.13 -1.30 9.44
C ALA A 189 1.53 -1.63 9.95
N GLY A 190 1.95 -2.89 9.85
CA GLY A 190 3.24 -3.31 10.39
C GLY A 190 3.18 -3.75 11.85
N GLY A 191 2.02 -4.18 12.34
CA GLY A 191 1.84 -4.73 13.69
C GLY A 191 0.71 -4.05 14.47
N VAL A 192 0.38 -4.63 15.64
CA VAL A 192 -0.77 -4.21 16.48
C VAL A 192 -0.58 -2.79 17.02
N GLU A 193 0.60 -2.48 17.54
CA GLU A 193 0.90 -1.15 18.09
C GLU A 193 0.89 -0.07 17.01
N ALA A 194 1.47 -0.40 15.84
CA ALA A 194 1.49 0.50 14.69
C ALA A 194 0.08 0.77 14.15
N ALA A 195 -0.76 -0.26 14.04
CA ALA A 195 -2.16 -0.13 13.67
C ALA A 195 -2.90 0.79 14.65
N THR A 196 -2.75 0.56 15.95
CA THR A 196 -3.39 1.37 17.00
C THR A 196 -2.96 2.83 16.94
N SER A 197 -1.65 3.09 16.88
CA SER A 197 -1.09 4.44 16.80
C SER A 197 -1.64 5.22 15.60
N TYR A 198 -1.68 4.58 14.42
CA TYR A 198 -2.22 5.22 13.23
C TYR A 198 -3.73 5.45 13.33
N LEU A 199 -4.50 4.46 13.77
CA LEU A 199 -5.96 4.55 13.84
C LEU A 199 -6.41 5.63 14.83
N ASP A 200 -5.71 5.79 15.96
CA ASP A 200 -5.99 6.86 16.92
C ASP A 200 -5.68 8.25 16.33
N ALA A 201 -4.54 8.38 15.62
CA ALA A 201 -4.19 9.62 14.93
C ALA A 201 -5.19 9.96 13.81
N ALA A 202 -5.59 8.96 13.01
CA ALA A 202 -6.55 9.11 11.92
C ALA A 202 -7.93 9.51 12.45
N LYS A 203 -8.43 8.86 13.51
CA LYS A 203 -9.70 9.22 14.17
C LYS A 203 -9.69 10.69 14.59
N LYS A 204 -8.60 11.14 15.21
CA LYS A 204 -8.44 12.52 15.67
C LYS A 204 -8.34 13.52 14.51
N PHE A 205 -7.61 13.19 13.45
CA PHE A 205 -7.43 14.07 12.30
C PHE A 205 -8.73 14.25 11.51
N TYR A 206 -9.37 13.14 11.14
CA TYR A 206 -10.57 13.18 10.30
C TYR A 206 -11.85 13.50 11.08
N GLY A 207 -11.89 13.24 12.39
CA GLY A 207 -13.07 13.47 13.22
C GLY A 207 -14.25 12.56 12.87
N THR A 208 -14.00 11.38 12.30
CA THR A 208 -15.02 10.39 11.92
C THR A 208 -15.14 9.28 12.97
N GLU A 209 -16.28 8.59 12.98
CA GLU A 209 -16.47 7.40 13.84
C GLU A 209 -16.01 6.10 13.18
N VAL A 210 -15.95 6.10 11.84
CA VAL A 210 -15.58 4.93 11.03
C VAL A 210 -14.48 5.29 10.03
N MET A 211 -13.73 4.28 9.64
CA MET A 211 -12.74 4.32 8.56
C MET A 211 -12.96 3.15 7.60
N GLY A 212 -12.67 3.38 6.31
CA GLY A 212 -12.73 2.34 5.30
C GLY A 212 -11.49 1.45 5.32
N SER A 213 -11.69 0.14 5.21
CA SER A 213 -10.66 -0.86 4.91
C SER A 213 -11.17 -1.74 3.77
N TRP A 214 -10.45 -1.78 2.65
CA TRP A 214 -10.93 -2.45 1.43
C TRP A 214 -9.95 -3.50 0.92
N HIS A 215 -10.49 -4.65 0.53
CA HIS A 215 -9.77 -5.75 -0.11
C HIS A 215 -10.71 -6.55 -1.02
N ARG A 216 -10.14 -7.45 -1.84
CA ARG A 216 -10.89 -8.31 -2.79
C ARG A 216 -11.06 -9.76 -2.35
N TYR A 217 -10.45 -10.21 -1.25
CA TYR A 217 -10.42 -11.64 -0.88
C TYR A 217 -11.78 -12.35 -0.89
N GLY A 218 -12.88 -11.66 -0.56
CA GLY A 218 -14.24 -12.21 -0.65
C GLY A 218 -14.76 -12.53 -2.06
N HIS A 219 -14.15 -11.95 -3.10
CA HIS A 219 -14.59 -12.07 -4.51
C HIS A 219 -13.57 -12.78 -5.40
N VAL A 220 -12.36 -13.02 -4.89
CA VAL A 220 -11.24 -13.58 -5.65
C VAL A 220 -11.38 -15.10 -5.75
N ASP A 221 -11.09 -15.66 -6.93
CA ASP A 221 -10.78 -17.08 -7.06
C ASP A 221 -9.37 -17.32 -6.49
N PRO A 222 -9.21 -18.00 -5.34
CA PRO A 222 -7.90 -18.20 -4.73
C PRO A 222 -6.99 -19.13 -5.55
N LYS A 223 -7.54 -19.83 -6.57
CA LYS A 223 -6.76 -20.63 -7.52
C LYS A 223 -6.14 -19.81 -8.65
N GLN A 224 -6.49 -18.53 -8.77
CA GLN A 224 -5.88 -17.61 -9.71
C GLN A 224 -4.96 -16.65 -8.95
N PRO A 225 -3.64 -16.90 -8.92
CA PRO A 225 -2.69 -15.99 -8.30
C PRO A 225 -2.76 -14.60 -8.92
N GLN A 226 -2.85 -13.59 -8.05
CA GLN A 226 -2.90 -12.19 -8.44
C GLN A 226 -2.44 -11.31 -7.29
N THR A 227 -2.06 -10.09 -7.64
CA THR A 227 -1.50 -9.10 -6.72
C THR A 227 -2.17 -7.74 -6.91
N TRP A 228 -2.23 -6.98 -5.82
CA TRP A 228 -2.59 -5.57 -5.79
C TRP A 228 -1.53 -4.78 -5.05
N VAL A 229 -1.37 -3.51 -5.43
CA VAL A 229 -0.62 -2.53 -4.62
C VAL A 229 -1.59 -1.87 -3.65
N SER A 230 -1.12 -1.61 -2.43
CA SER A 230 -1.92 -0.96 -1.41
C SER A 230 -1.87 0.57 -1.52
N PHE A 231 -2.95 1.21 -1.10
CA PHE A 231 -3.13 2.66 -1.11
C PHE A 231 -3.69 3.11 0.24
N VAL A 232 -3.30 4.31 0.67
CA VAL A 232 -3.91 4.98 1.81
C VAL A 232 -4.54 6.28 1.33
N TYR A 233 -5.86 6.36 1.41
CA TYR A 233 -6.65 7.53 1.07
C TYR A 233 -6.89 8.39 2.30
N ASP A 234 -7.47 9.57 2.09
CA ASP A 234 -8.21 10.27 3.12
C ASP A 234 -9.39 9.42 3.64
N CYS A 235 -9.95 9.80 4.79
CA CYS A 235 -11.05 9.09 5.40
C CYS A 235 -12.13 10.09 5.81
N LEU A 236 -13.21 10.13 5.05
CA LEU A 236 -14.37 10.98 5.35
C LEU A 236 -15.53 10.17 5.93
N GLY A 237 -15.27 8.95 6.42
CA GLY A 237 -16.28 8.08 7.02
C GLY A 237 -17.43 7.72 6.07
N GLY A 238 -17.16 7.66 4.76
CA GLY A 238 -18.18 7.44 3.74
C GLY A 238 -19.01 8.67 3.40
N ALA A 239 -18.71 9.84 3.98
CA ALA A 239 -19.28 11.10 3.54
C ALA A 239 -18.77 11.44 2.13
N SER A 240 -19.69 11.93 1.29
CA SER A 240 -19.38 12.58 0.01
C SER A 240 -20.14 13.89 -0.05
N ASP A 241 -19.50 14.92 -0.61
CA ASP A 241 -20.09 16.21 -0.95
C ASP A 241 -21.20 16.13 -2.01
N LYS A 242 -21.44 14.93 -2.58
CA LYS A 242 -22.54 14.66 -3.51
C LYS A 242 -23.77 14.17 -2.74
N ASP A 243 -24.74 15.08 -2.62
CA ASP A 243 -26.04 14.89 -1.96
C ASP A 243 -26.89 13.71 -2.49
N ASN A 244 -26.53 13.11 -3.65
CA ASN A 244 -27.36 12.16 -4.39
C ASN A 244 -26.80 10.71 -4.50
N LEU A 245 -25.78 10.34 -3.72
CA LEU A 245 -25.28 8.95 -3.72
C LEU A 245 -26.02 8.08 -2.70
N ASP A 246 -26.66 7.00 -3.17
CA ASP A 246 -27.35 5.98 -2.36
C ASP A 246 -26.45 5.43 -1.24
N LEU A 247 -26.97 5.38 -0.01
CA LEU A 247 -26.30 4.85 1.18
C LEU A 247 -25.75 3.43 0.96
N LYS A 248 -26.49 2.57 0.27
CA LYS A 248 -26.07 1.20 -0.02
C LYS A 248 -24.84 1.15 -0.93
N MET A 249 -24.78 2.05 -1.92
CA MET A 249 -23.61 2.19 -2.78
C MET A 249 -22.39 2.72 -2.03
N ARG A 250 -22.59 3.58 -1.02
CA ARG A 250 -21.51 4.04 -0.13
C ARG A 250 -20.93 2.91 0.72
N GLU A 251 -21.78 2.08 1.31
CA GLU A 251 -21.38 0.90 2.09
C GLU A 251 -20.59 -0.13 1.25
N GLU A 252 -20.92 -0.26 -0.04
CA GLU A 252 -20.23 -1.16 -0.97
C GLU A 252 -18.96 -0.55 -1.61
N GLY A 253 -18.68 0.73 -1.35
CA GLY A 253 -17.53 1.46 -1.92
C GLY A 253 -17.71 1.80 -3.40
N ILE A 254 -18.95 1.96 -3.85
CA ILE A 254 -19.36 2.29 -5.22
C ILE A 254 -19.77 3.76 -5.22
N SER A 255 -18.81 4.68 -5.20
CA SER A 255 -19.11 6.09 -5.44
C SER A 255 -18.56 6.52 -6.79
N ASP A 256 -19.43 7.16 -7.57
CA ASP A 256 -19.24 7.73 -8.90
C ASP A 256 -19.23 6.78 -10.13
N ILE A 257 -20.21 7.01 -11.01
CA ILE A 257 -20.39 6.31 -12.30
C ILE A 257 -19.31 6.74 -13.31
N TRP A 258 -18.69 7.91 -13.11
CA TRP A 258 -17.63 8.43 -13.97
C TRP A 258 -16.25 7.79 -13.70
N PHE A 259 -16.11 7.08 -12.58
CA PHE A 259 -14.97 6.23 -12.27
C PHE A 259 -15.39 4.75 -12.27
N THR A 260 -16.30 4.34 -13.16
CA THR A 260 -16.80 2.95 -13.28
C THR A 260 -15.73 1.90 -13.55
N HIS A 261 -14.56 2.30 -14.04
CA HIS A 261 -13.38 1.41 -14.17
C HIS A 261 -12.50 1.39 -12.91
N TYR A 262 -12.77 2.26 -11.94
CA TYR A 262 -11.91 2.57 -10.81
C TYR A 262 -12.59 2.46 -9.43
N ARG A 263 -13.93 2.50 -9.34
CA ARG A 263 -14.71 2.48 -8.08
C ARG A 263 -14.14 3.41 -6.98
N ILE A 264 -13.65 4.58 -7.36
CA ILE A 264 -13.07 5.58 -6.46
C ILE A 264 -13.71 6.93 -6.82
N SER A 265 -14.63 7.43 -6.00
CA SER A 265 -15.01 8.85 -6.03
C SER A 265 -13.92 9.65 -5.33
N ARG A 266 -13.44 10.73 -5.97
CA ARG A 266 -12.54 11.69 -5.32
C ARG A 266 -13.11 12.22 -4.00
N ASP A 267 -14.43 12.20 -3.87
CA ASP A 267 -15.12 12.91 -2.82
C ASP A 267 -15.61 11.99 -1.69
N ALA A 268 -15.30 10.70 -1.72
CA ALA A 268 -15.60 9.78 -0.62
C ALA A 268 -14.28 9.30 -0.01
N GLY A 269 -13.86 9.83 1.14
CA GLY A 269 -12.62 9.36 1.74
C GLY A 269 -12.71 7.88 2.13
N PHE A 270 -11.83 7.06 1.54
CA PHE A 270 -11.93 5.60 1.55
C PHE A 270 -11.04 4.88 2.56
N GLY A 271 -10.12 5.58 3.21
CA GLY A 271 -9.16 4.96 4.13
C GLY A 271 -8.16 4.02 3.42
N LEU A 272 -7.95 2.82 3.95
CA LEU A 272 -6.93 1.88 3.46
C LEU A 272 -7.48 0.91 2.41
N ARG A 273 -6.72 0.69 1.33
CA ARG A 273 -7.14 -0.19 0.22
C ARG A 273 -6.02 -1.11 -0.25
N GLY A 274 -6.39 -2.32 -0.63
CA GLY A 274 -5.58 -3.30 -1.37
C GLY A 274 -6.35 -3.91 -2.53
N ASP A 275 -7.21 -3.11 -3.18
CA ASP A 275 -8.23 -3.58 -4.14
C ASP A 275 -8.32 -2.73 -5.42
N THR A 276 -7.37 -1.82 -5.59
CA THR A 276 -7.32 -0.82 -6.67
C THR A 276 -6.53 -1.37 -7.86
N ALA A 277 -7.01 -1.10 -9.08
CA ALA A 277 -6.32 -1.50 -10.30
C ALA A 277 -4.96 -0.80 -10.40
N MET A 278 -3.92 -1.55 -10.77
CA MET A 278 -2.53 -1.06 -10.89
C MET A 278 -2.30 -0.29 -12.21
N ILE A 279 -3.33 0.45 -12.66
CA ILE A 279 -3.35 1.23 -13.92
C ILE A 279 -3.46 2.74 -13.69
N ASN A 280 -3.27 3.20 -12.45
CA ASN A 280 -3.69 4.52 -11.99
C ASN A 280 -2.56 5.53 -11.91
N THR A 281 -2.94 6.76 -11.53
CA THR A 281 -2.01 7.72 -10.93
C THR A 281 -1.42 7.16 -9.65
N ALA A 282 -0.21 7.59 -9.32
CA ALA A 282 0.44 7.21 -8.07
C ALA A 282 1.10 8.41 -7.38
N ARG A 283 1.12 8.32 -6.05
CA ARG A 283 1.80 9.28 -5.18
C ARG A 283 2.64 8.51 -4.17
N TYR A 284 3.91 8.34 -4.47
CA TYR A 284 4.85 7.67 -3.58
C TYR A 284 5.52 8.67 -2.64
N VAL A 285 5.95 8.21 -1.47
CA VAL A 285 6.89 8.93 -0.61
C VAL A 285 8.24 8.25 -0.74
N ALA A 286 9.23 8.96 -1.26
CA ALA A 286 10.61 8.48 -1.39
C ALA A 286 11.48 9.14 -0.32
N VAL A 287 12.32 8.36 0.36
CA VAL A 287 13.18 8.80 1.46
C VAL A 287 14.62 8.52 1.10
N ALA A 288 15.50 9.51 1.23
CA ALA A 288 16.92 9.38 0.93
C ALA A 288 17.76 10.13 1.96
N PRO A 289 18.98 9.67 2.28
CA PRO A 289 19.92 10.47 3.05
C PRO A 289 20.39 11.67 2.19
N ARG A 290 20.35 12.87 2.77
CA ARG A 290 20.77 14.11 2.12
C ARG A 290 21.75 14.85 3.01
N ASP A 291 22.70 15.53 2.38
CA ASP A 291 23.58 16.46 3.05
C ASP A 291 22.89 17.84 3.05
N PRO A 292 22.39 18.30 4.21
CA PRO A 292 21.68 19.57 4.29
C PRO A 292 22.56 20.76 3.89
N SER A 293 23.90 20.65 3.98
CA SER A 293 24.82 21.72 3.56
C SER A 293 24.82 21.98 2.05
N THR A 294 24.34 21.00 1.27
CA THR A 294 24.19 21.10 -0.19
C THR A 294 22.74 21.35 -0.62
N GLY A 295 21.80 21.30 0.34
CA GLY A 295 20.38 21.48 0.09
C GLY A 295 20.01 22.93 -0.11
N VAL A 296 19.17 23.20 -1.12
CA VAL A 296 18.62 24.54 -1.35
C VAL A 296 17.12 24.62 -1.08
N ARG A 297 16.51 23.56 -0.53
CA ARG A 297 15.04 23.47 -0.36
C ARG A 297 14.48 24.46 0.67
N ASP A 298 15.25 24.73 1.72
CA ASP A 298 14.84 25.64 2.81
C ASP A 298 15.40 27.05 2.64
N LEU A 299 16.05 27.34 1.52
CA LEU A 299 16.54 28.69 1.22
C LEU A 299 15.40 29.56 0.70
N SER A 300 15.32 30.80 1.20
CA SER A 300 14.47 31.81 0.60
C SER A 300 15.08 32.26 -0.71
N PHE A 301 14.34 32.06 -1.81
CA PHE A 301 14.66 32.62 -3.12
C PHE A 301 13.95 33.97 -3.36
N GLY A 302 13.31 34.54 -2.34
CA GLY A 302 12.73 35.88 -2.39
C GLY A 302 13.77 36.98 -2.11
N PRO A 303 13.66 38.15 -2.77
CA PRO A 303 14.45 39.34 -2.41
C PRO A 303 14.09 39.91 -1.03
#